data_AF-A0A9X5CE47-F1
#
_entry.id   AF-A0A9X5CE47-F1
#
_cell.length_a   1.000
_cell.length_b   1.000
_cell.length_c   1.000
_cell.angle_alpha   90.00
_cell.angle_beta   90.00
_cell.angle_gamma   90.00
#
_symmetry.space_group_name_H-M   'P 1'
#
loop_
_entity.id
_entity.type
_entity.pdbx_description
1 polymer ?
#
loop_
_entity_poly.entity_id
_entity_poly.type
_entity_poly.pdbx_seq_one_letter_code
_entity_poly.pdbx_strand_id
1 'polypeptide(L)' 'MAEVATSGTSSATYDQLLVVIDPVARRADGESVRIARDVLRAGAAGAKVCLPDGPEEFARALARRGSRRPVVVG' A
#
# COMPACT_ATOMS: atom_id res chain seq x y z
N MET A 1 -23.56 -23.80 -7.05
CA MET A 1 -22.44 -22.91 -7.43
C MET A 1 -22.96 -21.50 -7.27
N ALA A 2 -22.79 -20.90 -6.08
CA ALA A 2 -23.27 -19.55 -5.82
C ALA A 2 -22.19 -18.56 -6.28
N GLU A 3 -22.50 -17.81 -7.34
CA GLU A 3 -21.67 -16.71 -7.80
C GLU A 3 -21.82 -15.56 -6.80
N VAL A 4 -20.77 -15.33 -6.02
CA VAL A 4 -20.68 -14.13 -5.16
C VAL A 4 -20.30 -12.98 -6.07
N ALA A 5 -21.29 -12.15 -6.41
CA ALA A 5 -21.10 -10.89 -7.10
C ALA A 5 -20.32 -9.92 -6.20
N THR A 6 -18.99 -9.99 -6.22
CA THR A 6 -18.15 -8.90 -5.72
C THR A 6 -18.30 -7.73 -6.67
N SER A 7 -19.11 -6.76 -6.25
CA SER A 7 -19.49 -5.56 -6.99
C SER A 7 -18.30 -4.96 -7.76
N GLY A 8 -18.44 -4.89 -9.09
CA GLY A 8 -17.43 -4.47 -10.07
C GLY A 8 -16.97 -3.01 -10.01
N THR A 9 -17.06 -2.36 -8.85
CA THR A 9 -16.51 -1.02 -8.60
C THR A 9 -15.23 -1.10 -7.75
N SER A 10 -14.97 -2.24 -7.10
CA SER A 10 -13.88 -2.37 -6.13
C SER A 10 -12.49 -2.48 -6.82
N SER A 11 -12.39 -3.27 -7.89
CA SER A 11 -11.14 -3.56 -8.63
C SER A 11 -10.41 -2.31 -9.15
N ALA A 12 -11.13 -1.32 -9.67
CA ALA A 12 -10.52 -0.09 -10.20
C ALA A 12 -9.88 0.79 -9.12
N THR A 13 -10.39 0.74 -7.87
CA THR A 13 -9.82 1.52 -6.75
C THR A 13 -8.63 0.85 -6.09
N TYR A 14 -8.56 -0.48 -6.15
CA TYR A 14 -7.40 -1.24 -5.68
C TYR A 14 -6.23 -1.17 -6.65
N ASP A 15 -6.43 -0.78 -7.91
CA ASP A 15 -5.32 -0.73 -8.86
C ASP A 15 -4.35 0.44 -8.61
N GLN A 16 -4.80 1.50 -7.92
CA GLN A 16 -4.03 2.73 -7.69
C GLN A 16 -3.65 2.92 -6.22
N LEU A 17 -2.92 1.96 -5.65
CA LEU A 17 -2.42 2.07 -4.27
C LEU A 17 -1.15 2.93 -4.16
N LEU A 18 -1.03 3.65 -3.05
CA LEU A 18 0.25 4.17 -2.55
C LEU A 18 0.55 3.44 -1.23
N VAL A 19 1.47 2.47 -1.29
CA VAL A 19 1.94 1.75 -0.10
C VAL A 19 3.08 2.55 0.53
N VAL A 20 2.88 3.05 1.74
CA VAL A 20 3.89 3.78 2.52
C VAL A 20 4.32 2.89 3.68
N ILE A 21 5.61 2.55 3.72
CA ILE A 21 6.16 1.68 4.78
C ILE A 21 6.71 2.55 5.90
N ASP A 22 6.26 2.31 7.13
CA ASP A 22 6.82 2.93 8.32
C ASP A 22 8.28 2.47 8.51
N PRO A 23 9.25 3.42 8.62
CA PRO A 23 10.65 3.06 8.84
C PRO A 23 10.90 2.31 10.15
N VAL A 24 10.08 2.50 11.20
CA VAL A 24 10.18 1.78 12.47
C VAL A 24 9.79 0.33 12.27
N ALA A 25 8.65 0.06 11.63
CA ALA A 25 8.18 -1.29 11.35
C ALA A 25 9.16 -2.06 10.45
N ARG A 26 9.70 -1.40 9.42
CA ARG A 26 10.73 -1.98 8.53
C ARG A 26 11.98 -2.44 9.29
N ARG A 27 12.32 -1.77 10.40
CA ARG A 27 13.47 -2.12 11.25
C ARG A 27 13.10 -3.16 12.32
N ALA A 28 11.89 -3.10 12.86
CA ALA A 28 11.43 -3.99 13.92
C ALA A 28 11.07 -5.39 13.40
N ASP A 29 10.35 -5.47 12.27
CA ASP A 29 9.93 -6.71 11.63
C ASP A 29 9.94 -6.58 10.10
N GLY A 30 11.16 -6.57 9.55
CA GLY A 30 11.37 -6.42 8.11
C GLY A 30 10.84 -7.58 7.27
N GLU A 31 10.57 -8.75 7.84
CA GLU A 31 10.00 -9.89 7.11
C GLU A 31 8.50 -9.72 6.89
N SER A 32 7.75 -9.44 7.95
CA SER A 32 6.31 -9.16 7.84
C SER A 32 6.04 -7.98 6.90
N VAL A 33 6.85 -6.91 6.98
CA VAL A 33 6.75 -5.75 6.08
C VAL A 33 7.01 -6.14 4.62
N ARG A 34 8.00 -7.01 4.35
CA ARG A 34 8.28 -7.49 2.99
C ARG A 34 7.13 -8.32 2.44
N ILE A 35 6.57 -9.22 3.24
CA ILE A 35 5.41 -10.05 2.85
C ILE A 35 4.21 -9.16 2.54
N ALA A 36 3.86 -8.23 3.44
CA ALA A 36 2.75 -7.31 3.24
C ALA A 36 2.91 -6.49 1.95
N ARG A 37 4.11 -5.95 1.73
CA ARG A 37 4.44 -5.22 0.49
C ARG A 37 4.25 -6.08 -0.75
N ASP A 38 4.75 -7.32 -0.71
CA ASP A 38 4.73 -8.21 -1.88
C ASP A 38 3.29 -8.66 -2.22
N VAL A 39 2.47 -8.96 -1.21
CA VAL A 39 1.03 -9.26 -1.39
C VAL A 39 0.28 -8.06 -1.95
N LEU A 40 0.50 -6.86 -1.41
CA LEU A 40 -0.15 -5.63 -1.89
C LEU A 40 0.24 -5.30 -3.33
N ARG A 41 1.50 -5.55 -3.72
CA ARG A 41 1.98 -5.32 -5.08
C ARG A 41 1.46 -6.37 -6.06
N ALA A 42 1.27 -7.62 -5.63
CA ALA A 42 0.69 -8.67 -6.44
C ALA A 42 -0.82 -8.44 -6.72
N GLY A 43 -1.54 -7.85 -5.76
CA GLY A 43 -2.98 -7.58 -5.88
C GLY A 43 -3.37 -6.27 -6.59
N ALA A 44 -2.39 -5.43 -6.97
CA ALA A 44 -2.64 -4.11 -7.52
C ALA A 44 -1.56 -3.74 -8.57
N ALA A 45 -1.91 -3.86 -9.86
CA ALA A 45 -0.96 -3.69 -10.96
C ALA A 45 -0.34 -2.28 -10.99
N GLY A 46 -1.09 -1.27 -10.59
CA GLY A 46 -0.63 0.12 -10.49
C GLY A 46 -0.03 0.52 -9.14
N ALA A 47 0.21 -0.38 -8.18
CA ALA A 47 0.69 -0.02 -6.83
C ALA A 47 2.07 0.68 -6.85
N LYS A 48 2.17 1.81 -6.13
CA LYS A 48 3.41 2.55 -5.89
C LYS A 48 3.87 2.32 -4.46
N VAL A 49 5.14 1.98 -4.27
CA VAL A 49 5.76 1.82 -2.95
C VAL A 49 6.61 3.05 -2.62
N CYS A 50 6.46 3.57 -1.40
CA CYS A 50 7.30 4.61 -0.82
C CYS A 50 7.96 4.09 0.46
N LEU A 51 9.25 4.38 0.58
CA LEU A 51 10.11 3.98 1.69
C LEU A 51 10.68 5.24 2.36
N PRO A 52 9.87 5.98 3.13
CA PRO A 52 10.37 7.14 3.85
C PRO A 52 11.39 6.73 4.90
N ASP A 53 12.43 7.54 5.08
CA ASP A 53 13.47 7.30 6.09
C ASP A 53 13.14 7.96 7.44
N GLY A 54 12.18 8.89 7.46
CA GLY A 54 11.72 9.58 8.66
C GLY A 54 10.31 10.15 8.55
N PRO A 55 9.80 10.74 9.65
CA PRO A 55 8.42 11.20 9.76
C PRO A 55 8.07 12.33 8.78
N GLU A 56 9.02 13.20 8.45
CA GLU A 56 8.83 14.29 7.49
C GLU A 56 8.60 13.77 6.06
N GLU A 57 9.38 12.77 5.66
CA GLU A 57 9.21 12.11 4.36
C GLU A 57 7.93 11.28 4.31
N PHE A 58 7.57 10.65 5.42
CA PHE A 58 6.31 9.91 5.55
C PHE A 58 5.11 10.84 5.34
N ALA A 59 5.07 11.97 6.05
CA ALA A 59 4.04 12.98 5.90
C ALA A 59 4.01 13.56 4.47
N ARG A 60 5.18 13.83 3.89
CA ARG A 60 5.30 14.30 2.50
C ARG A 60 4.79 13.28 1.49
N ALA A 61 5.05 11.99 1.69
CA ALA A 61 4.57 10.92 0.82
C ALA A 61 3.04 10.86 0.84
N LEU A 62 2.42 10.95 2.02
CA LEU A 62 0.96 10.96 2.16
C LEU A 62 0.32 12.21 1.55
N ALA A 63 0.92 13.39 1.76
CA ALA A 63 0.43 14.64 1.18
C ALA A 63 0.46 14.63 -0.35
N ARG A 64 1.42 13.91 -0.95
CA ARG A 64 1.62 13.81 -2.42
C ARG A 64 0.94 12.61 -3.07
N ARG A 65 0.00 11.95 -2.39
CA ARG A 65 -0.65 10.73 -2.90
C ARG A 65 -1.50 10.93 -4.15
N GLY A 66 -1.98 12.15 -4.40
CA GLY A 66 -2.90 12.44 -5.49
C GLY A 66 -4.19 11.61 -5.38
N SER A 67 -4.60 10.98 -6.48
CA SER A 67 -5.77 10.08 -6.53
C SER A 67 -5.52 8.71 -5.92
N ARG A 68 -4.27 8.36 -5.59
CA ARG A 68 -3.94 7.03 -5.04
C ARG A 68 -4.50 6.88 -3.64
N ARG A 69 -5.01 5.69 -3.36
CA ARG A 69 -5.46 5.30 -2.02
C ARG A 69 -4.25 4.92 -1.18
N PRO A 70 -3.98 5.61 -0.06
CA PRO A 70 -2.82 5.32 0.77
C PRO A 70 -3.06 4.06 1.60
N VAL A 71 -2.05 3.19 1.68
CA VAL A 71 -1.98 2.04 2.57
C VAL A 71 -0.70 2.19 3.38
N VAL A 72 -0.82 2.28 4.70
CA VAL A 72 0.33 2.35 5.59
C VAL A 72 0.64 0.96 6.09
N VAL A 73 1.90 0.54 5.98
CA VAL A 73 2.42 -0.71 6.55
C VAL A 73 3.32 -0.32 7.71
N GLY A 74 2.86 -0.60 8.93
CA GLY A 74 3.51 -0.25 10.18
C GLY A 74 3.36 -1.37 11.20
#